data_AF-A0A7S2GMN2-F1
#
_entry.id   AF-A0A7S2GMN2-F1
#
_cell.length_a   1.000
_cell.length_b   1.000
_cell.length_c   1.000
_cell.angle_alpha   90.00
_cell.angle_beta   90.00
_cell.angle_gamma   90.00
#
_symmetry.space_group_name_H-M   'P 1'
#
loop_
_entity.id
_entity.type
_entity.pdbx_description
1 polymer ?
#
loop_
_entity_poly.entity_id
_entity_poly.type
_entity_poly.pdbx_seq_one_letter_code
_entity_poly.pdbx_strand_id
1 'polypeptide(L)'
;ASLSQRHKVIPAAVLGSAGLAWWILRARRLKKEKEIVKLMGGPLKGRDKWLGGALGDDGVVYGIPGHAKRVLKIVPDTGEVTMIGREFPGKYKWLRGVPAPDGAIYG
;
A
#
# COMPACT_ATOMS: atom_id res chain seq x y z
N ALA A 1 -26.31 1.74 -20.85
CA ALA A 1 -27.12 2.80 -20.22
C ALA A 1 -27.05 2.63 -18.71
N SER A 2 -26.49 3.63 -18.02
CA SER A 2 -26.23 3.61 -16.58
C SER A 2 -27.52 3.82 -15.79
N LEU A 3 -27.87 2.87 -14.91
CA LEU A 3 -28.88 3.08 -13.87
C LEU A 3 -28.18 3.34 -12.55
N SER A 4 -28.17 4.62 -12.18
CA SER A 4 -27.76 5.15 -10.88
C SER A 4 -28.50 4.41 -9.76
N GLN A 5 -27.79 3.54 -9.02
CA GLN A 5 -28.24 3.05 -7.74
C GLN A 5 -28.20 4.21 -6.73
N ARG A 6 -29.32 4.94 -6.63
CA ARG A 6 -29.51 5.92 -5.57
C ARG A 6 -29.69 5.18 -4.25
N HIS A 7 -28.66 5.23 -3.39
CA HIS A 7 -28.77 4.88 -1.99
C HIS A 7 -29.81 5.77 -1.32
N LYS A 8 -31.02 5.28 -1.11
CA LYS A 8 -32.02 5.98 -0.30
C LYS A 8 -31.59 5.91 1.16
N VAL A 9 -31.06 7.01 1.68
CA VAL A 9 -30.87 7.24 3.11
C VAL A 9 -32.25 7.49 3.70
N ILE A 10 -32.77 6.56 4.51
CA ILE A 10 -34.00 6.78 5.28
C ILE A 10 -33.58 7.45 6.60
N PRO A 11 -34.04 8.67 6.91
CA PRO A 11 -33.72 9.33 8.17
C PRO A 11 -34.26 8.54 9.36
N ALA A 12 -33.48 8.45 10.44
CA ALA A 12 -33.81 7.70 11.66
C ALA A 12 -35.17 8.07 12.29
N ALA A 13 -35.69 9.27 11.99
CA ALA A 13 -36.97 9.79 12.47
C ALA A 13 -38.21 9.02 11.99
N VAL A 14 -38.09 8.08 11.05
CA VAL A 14 -39.22 7.33 10.47
C VAL A 14 -39.37 5.93 11.07
N LEU A 15 -38.44 5.49 11.92
CA LEU A 15 -38.42 4.12 12.46
C LEU A 15 -38.92 4.09 13.91
N GLY A 16 -39.88 3.21 14.21
CA GLY A 16 -40.26 2.88 15.59
C GLY A 16 -39.08 2.30 16.39
N SER A 17 -39.25 2.14 17.71
CA SER A 17 -38.18 1.75 18.65
C SER A 17 -37.37 0.50 18.25
N ALA A 18 -38.01 -0.52 17.69
CA ALA A 18 -37.33 -1.71 17.16
C ALA A 18 -36.49 -1.43 15.89
N GLY A 19 -36.97 -0.54 15.02
CA GLY A 19 -36.26 -0.10 13.83
C GLY A 19 -35.09 0.83 14.14
N LEU A 20 -35.19 1.65 15.20
CA LEU A 20 -34.09 2.47 15.71
C LEU A 20 -32.98 1.60 16.33
N ALA A 21 -33.32 0.57 17.11
CA ALA A 21 -32.34 -0.37 17.64
C ALA A 21 -31.62 -1.15 16.53
N TRP A 22 -32.36 -1.60 15.50
CA TRP A 22 -31.77 -2.22 14.32
C TRP A 22 -30.92 -1.24 13.51
N TRP A 23 -31.33 0.03 13.38
CA TRP A 23 -30.56 1.08 12.69
C TRP A 23 -29.27 1.39 13.45
N ILE A 24 -29.32 1.50 14.78
CA ILE A 24 -28.15 1.70 15.64
C ILE A 24 -27.19 0.49 15.59
N LEU A 25 -27.72 -0.74 15.62
CA LEU A 25 -26.92 -1.96 15.52
C LEU A 25 -26.32 -2.14 14.11
N ARG A 26 -27.05 -1.75 13.06
CA ARG A 26 -26.57 -1.77 11.66
C ARG A 26 -25.55 -0.66 11.39
N ALA A 27 -25.73 0.52 11.97
CA ALA A 27 -24.76 1.61 11.92
C ALA A 27 -23.49 1.27 12.71
N ARG A 28 -23.56 0.43 13.75
CA ARG A 28 -22.36 -0.11 14.44
C ARG A 28 -21.56 -1.11 13.60
N ARG A 29 -22.12 -1.63 12.50
CA ARG A 29 -21.37 -2.35 11.46
C ARG A 29 -20.73 -1.37 10.47
N LEU A 30 -20.11 -0.31 11.01
CA LEU A 30 -19.05 0.39 10.31
C LEU A 30 -17.92 -0.61 10.18
N LYS A 31 -17.67 -1.08 8.95
CA LYS A 31 -16.57 -2.00 8.66
C LYS A 31 -15.29 -1.36 9.18
N LYS A 32 -14.57 -2.06 10.05
CA LYS A 32 -13.19 -1.72 10.36
C LYS A 32 -12.46 -1.55 9.03
N GLU A 33 -12.07 -0.32 8.71
CA GLU A 33 -11.36 -0.05 7.47
C GLU A 33 -10.08 -0.88 7.49
N LYS A 34 -9.83 -1.61 6.40
CA LYS A 34 -8.62 -2.40 6.28
C LYS A 34 -7.45 -1.42 6.33
N GLU A 35 -6.48 -1.68 7.20
CA GLU A 35 -5.22 -0.95 7.18
C GLU A 35 -4.58 -1.14 5.79
N ILE A 36 -4.47 -0.05 5.03
CA ILE A 36 -3.92 -0.05 3.66
C ILE A 36 -2.48 0.48 3.61
N VAL A 37 -1.95 0.98 4.74
CA VAL A 37 -0.60 1.54 4.85
C VAL A 37 0.08 0.94 6.08
N LYS A 38 1.26 0.35 5.89
CA LYS A 38 2.12 -0.17 6.95
C LYS A 38 3.52 0.41 6.80
N LEU A 39 4.08 0.93 7.89
CA LEU A 39 5.47 1.39 7.94
C LEU A 39 6.38 0.20 8.26
N MET A 40 7.49 0.05 7.54
CA MET A 40 8.45 -1.04 7.72
C MET A 40 9.89 -0.53 7.71
N GLY A 41 10.78 -1.20 8.44
CA GLY A 41 12.22 -0.91 8.43
C GLY A 41 12.69 0.30 9.24
N GLY A 42 11.78 0.96 9.99
CA GLY A 42 12.12 2.13 10.80
C GLY A 42 12.56 3.35 9.97
N PRO A 43 13.19 4.36 10.59
CA PRO A 43 13.61 5.57 9.88
C PRO A 43 14.80 5.30 8.95
N LEU A 44 14.52 5.09 7.66
CA LEU A 44 15.53 5.00 6.62
C LEU A 44 16.03 6.41 6.24
N LYS A 45 17.08 6.87 6.91
CA LYS A 45 17.58 8.26 6.78
C LYS A 45 18.20 8.56 5.40
N GLY A 46 18.08 9.82 5.00
CA GLY A 46 18.65 10.37 3.77
C GLY A 46 17.56 10.85 2.81
N ARG A 47 17.95 11.73 1.87
CA ARG A 47 17.05 12.25 0.83
C ARG A 47 17.08 11.36 -0.40
N ASP A 48 15.95 11.28 -1.10
CA ASP A 48 15.83 10.72 -2.46
C ASP A 48 16.39 9.29 -2.61
N LYS A 49 16.28 8.47 -1.55
CA LYS A 49 16.96 7.17 -1.43
C LYS A 49 16.47 6.17 -2.47
N TRP A 50 15.19 5.83 -2.41
CA TRP A 50 14.52 4.96 -3.37
C TRP A 50 13.39 5.75 -4.00
N LEU A 51 13.56 6.11 -5.27
CA LEU A 51 12.65 7.03 -5.98
C LEU A 51 11.45 6.31 -6.60
N GLY A 52 11.49 4.98 -6.60
CA GLY A 52 10.39 4.11 -7.01
C GLY A 52 10.52 2.76 -6.35
N GLY A 53 9.52 1.91 -6.59
CA GLY A 53 9.52 0.53 -6.17
C GLY A 53 8.77 -0.34 -7.15
N ALA A 54 9.05 -1.64 -7.11
CA ALA A 54 8.39 -2.64 -7.92
C ALA A 54 8.05 -3.86 -7.06
N LEU A 55 6.92 -4.48 -7.36
CA LEU A 55 6.51 -5.75 -6.77
C LEU A 55 7.15 -6.87 -7.60
N GLY A 56 7.92 -7.74 -6.96
CA GLY A 56 8.38 -8.98 -7.58
C GLY A 56 7.29 -10.04 -7.56
N ASP A 57 7.44 -11.05 -8.43
CA ASP A 57 6.54 -12.21 -8.48
C ASP A 57 6.62 -13.09 -7.22
N ASP A 58 7.66 -12.87 -6.41
CA ASP A 58 7.87 -13.47 -5.08
C ASP A 58 7.05 -12.77 -3.97
N GLY A 59 6.26 -11.75 -4.29
CA GLY A 59 5.50 -10.97 -3.32
C GLY A 59 6.34 -9.98 -2.50
N VAL A 60 7.63 -9.85 -2.82
CA VAL A 60 8.56 -8.93 -2.15
C VAL A 60 8.54 -7.58 -2.88
N VAL A 61 8.64 -6.50 -2.11
CA VAL A 61 8.72 -5.15 -2.67
C VAL A 61 10.18 -4.70 -2.74
N TYR A 62 10.60 -4.30 -3.93
CA TYR A 62 11.96 -3.85 -4.22
C TYR A 62 12.00 -2.34 -4.45
N GLY A 63 12.73 -1.62 -3.61
CA GLY A 63 12.96 -0.18 -3.76
C GLY A 63 14.14 0.10 -4.70
N ILE A 64 13.89 0.96 -5.70
CA ILE A 64 14.83 1.25 -6.79
C ILE A 64 15.76 2.41 -6.41
N PRO A 65 17.09 2.22 -6.42
CA PRO A 65 18.02 3.17 -5.81
C PRO A 65 18.21 4.45 -6.63
N GLY A 66 17.61 5.56 -6.18
CA GLY A 66 17.94 6.90 -6.69
C GLY A 66 19.28 7.38 -6.12
N HIS A 67 19.27 7.73 -4.83
CA HIS A 67 20.46 8.13 -4.05
C HIS A 67 20.92 7.03 -3.08
N ALA A 68 20.11 5.99 -2.87
CA ALA A 68 20.57 4.83 -2.16
C ALA A 68 21.71 4.15 -2.91
N LYS A 69 22.63 3.55 -2.17
CA LYS A 69 23.72 2.77 -2.74
C LYS A 69 23.29 1.36 -3.13
N ARG A 70 22.20 0.85 -2.55
CA ARG A 70 21.75 -0.54 -2.71
C ARG A 70 20.24 -0.58 -2.90
N VAL A 71 19.75 -1.67 -3.50
CA VAL A 71 18.32 -1.96 -3.65
C VAL A 71 17.74 -2.27 -2.27
N LEU A 72 16.58 -1.69 -1.98
CA LEU A 72 15.82 -2.00 -0.75
C LEU A 72 14.99 -3.26 -1.02
N LYS A 73 15.01 -4.22 -0.11
CA LYS A 73 14.14 -5.39 -0.13
C LYS A 73 13.21 -5.31 1.07
N ILE A 74 11.90 -5.34 0.84
CA ILE A 74 10.87 -5.33 1.87
C ILE A 74 10.04 -6.59 1.72
N VAL A 75 10.03 -7.45 2.73
CA VAL A 75 9.20 -8.67 2.78
C VAL A 75 7.94 -8.35 3.59
N PRO A 76 6.77 -8.13 2.96
CA PRO A 76 5.60 -7.60 3.66
C PRO A 76 5.06 -8.51 4.76
N ASP A 77 5.17 -9.83 4.54
CA ASP A 77 4.66 -10.87 5.44
C ASP A 77 5.39 -10.89 6.78
N THR A 78 6.73 -10.75 6.76
CA THR A 78 7.57 -10.77 7.97
C THR A 78 7.88 -9.38 8.49
N GLY A 79 7.71 -8.34 7.66
CA GLY A 79 8.16 -6.98 7.95
C GLY A 79 9.68 -6.79 7.84
N GLU A 80 10.39 -7.78 7.31
CA GLU A 80 11.84 -7.73 7.13
C GLU A 80 12.22 -6.68 6.07
N VAL A 81 13.22 -5.86 6.39
CA VAL A 81 13.76 -4.84 5.50
C VAL A 81 15.28 -4.97 5.42
N THR A 82 15.79 -5.27 4.23
CA THR A 82 17.22 -5.49 3.99
C THR A 82 17.72 -4.73 2.75
N MET A 83 19.04 -4.64 2.61
CA MET A 83 19.69 -4.06 1.44
C MET A 83 20.39 -5.17 0.65
N ILE A 84 20.10 -5.27 -0.64
CA ILE A 84 20.64 -6.35 -1.48
C ILE A 84 21.50 -5.81 -2.64
N GLY A 85 22.31 -6.69 -3.19
CA GLY A 85 23.19 -6.40 -4.32
C GLY A 85 24.43 -5.59 -3.95
N ARG A 86 25.22 -5.28 -4.99
CA ARG A 86 26.42 -4.44 -4.88
C ARG A 86 26.08 -2.97 -4.63
N GLU A 87 27.07 -2.18 -4.24
CA GLU A 87 26.91 -0.73 -4.14
C GLU A 87 26.92 -0.05 -5.52
N PHE A 88 26.05 0.93 -5.69
CA PHE A 88 25.93 1.81 -6.84
C PHE A 88 26.10 3.27 -6.37
N PRO A 89 27.32 3.82 -6.40
CA PRO A 89 27.58 5.19 -5.98
C PRO A 89 26.92 6.20 -6.94
N GLY A 90 26.65 7.40 -6.44
CA GLY A 90 26.02 8.47 -7.22
C GLY A 90 24.58 8.79 -6.80
N LYS A 91 24.05 9.87 -7.39
CA LYS A 91 22.72 10.43 -7.14
C LYS A 91 21.87 10.32 -8.40
N TYR A 92 20.54 10.35 -8.24
CA TYR A 92 19.57 10.32 -9.34
C TYR A 92 19.80 9.20 -10.38
N LYS A 93 20.20 8.01 -9.93
CA LYS A 93 20.55 6.92 -10.85
C LYS A 93 19.32 6.39 -11.59
N TRP A 94 18.31 5.97 -10.84
CA TRP A 94 17.11 5.34 -11.37
C TRP A 94 15.86 5.83 -10.65
N LEU A 95 14.76 5.94 -11.39
CA LEU A 95 13.50 6.46 -10.88
C LEU A 95 12.46 5.37 -10.61
N ARG A 96 12.38 4.34 -11.46
CA ARG A 96 11.32 3.33 -11.42
C ARG A 96 11.87 1.97 -11.78
N GLY A 97 11.20 0.94 -11.29
CA GLY A 97 11.45 -0.46 -11.62
C GLY A 97 10.23 -0.97 -12.35
N VAL A 98 10.45 -1.72 -13.41
CA VAL A 98 9.41 -2.30 -14.26
C VAL A 98 9.49 -3.82 -14.15
N PRO A 99 8.53 -4.48 -13.48
CA PRO A 99 8.40 -5.93 -13.54
C PRO A 99 8.17 -6.36 -14.99
N ALA A 100 8.87 -7.40 -15.41
CA ALA A 100 8.79 -7.96 -16.75
C ALA A 100 8.30 -9.42 -16.70
N PRO A 101 7.79 -9.97 -17.83
CA PRO A 101 7.26 -11.34 -17.88
C PRO A 101 8.28 -12.46 -17.60
N ASP A 102 9.58 -12.14 -17.61
CA ASP A 102 10.66 -13.06 -17.24
C ASP A 102 10.88 -13.14 -15.72
N GLY A 103 10.07 -12.44 -14.92
CA GLY A 103 10.17 -12.37 -13.47
C GLY A 103 11.23 -11.40 -12.97
N ALA A 104 11.93 -10.69 -13.86
CA ALA A 104 12.91 -9.67 -13.48
C ALA A 104 12.26 -8.29 -13.33
N ILE A 105 12.94 -7.41 -12.59
CA ILE A 105 12.61 -5.99 -12.48
C ILE A 105 13.71 -5.19 -13.16
N TYR A 106 13.36 -4.43 -14.19
CA TYR A 106 14.29 -3.58 -14.94
C TYR A 106 14.19 -2.13 -14.46
N GLY A 107 15.34 -1.52 -14.14
CA GLY A 107 15.40 -0.21 -13.51
C GLY A 107 16.68 0.53 -13.83
#